data_AF-A0A1D9GGR7-F1
#
_entry.id   AF-A0A1D9GGR7-F1
#
_cell.length_a   1.000
_cell.length_b   1.000
_cell.length_c   1.000
_cell.angle_alpha   90.00
_cell.angle_beta   90.00
_cell.angle_gamma   90.00
#
_symmetry.space_group_name_H-M   'P 1'
#
loop_
_entity.id
_entity.type
_entity.pdbx_description
1 polymer ?
#
loop_
_entity_poly.entity_id
_entity_poly.type
_entity_poly.pdbx_seq_one_letter_code
_entity_poly.pdbx_strand_id
1 'polypeptide(L)' 'MRYLAALLIAVFFAGNALSGQCPSLVSQIDQQLQSAQLDSETETRVKELRDQGEALHNQGKHTESVKVLKRAINELEAAS' A
#
# COMPACT_ATOMS: atom_id res chain seq x y z
N MET A 1 -12.56 -6.40 -38.35
CA MET A 1 -11.80 -7.41 -37.57
C MET A 1 -10.42 -6.91 -37.11
N ARG A 2 -9.55 -6.33 -37.95
CA ARG A 2 -8.21 -5.83 -37.52
C ARG A 2 -8.25 -4.75 -36.42
N TYR A 3 -9.20 -3.81 -36.50
CA TYR A 3 -9.33 -2.74 -35.49
C TYR A 3 -9.93 -3.23 -34.15
N LEU A 4 -10.76 -4.29 -34.19
CA LEU A 4 -11.29 -4.91 -32.96
C LEU A 4 -10.17 -5.59 -32.16
N ALA A 5 -9.24 -6.25 -32.86
CA ALA A 5 -8.07 -6.86 -32.22
C ALA A 5 -7.14 -5.82 -31.58
N ALA A 6 -6.94 -4.66 -32.22
CA ALA A 6 -6.15 -3.57 -31.67
C ALA A 6 -6.80 -2.92 -30.43
N LEU A 7 -8.13 -2.79 -30.41
CA LEU A 7 -8.87 -2.23 -29.27
C LEU A 7 -8.82 -3.16 -28.05
N LEU A 8 -8.91 -4.48 -28.25
CA LEU A 8 -8.86 -5.48 -27.18
C LEU A 8 -7.49 -5.54 -26.47
N ILE A 9 -6.39 -5.29 -27.19
CA ILE A 9 -5.04 -5.27 -26.62
C ILE A 9 -4.82 -4.05 -25.71
N ALA A 10 -5.40 -2.88 -26.06
CA ALA A 10 -5.26 -1.67 -25.26
C ALA A 10 -5.98 -1.73 -23.89
N VAL A 11 -7.14 -2.40 -23.82
CA VAL A 11 -7.89 -2.57 -22.57
C VAL A 11 -7.17 -3.49 -21.58
N PHE A 12 -6.40 -4.47 -22.07
CA PHE A 12 -5.69 -5.44 -21.22
C PHE A 12 -4.49 -4.83 -20.47
N PHE A 13 -3.92 -3.73 -20.95
CA PHE A 13 -2.74 -3.12 -20.32
C PHE A 13 -3.06 -2.16 -19.18
N ALA A 14 -4.28 -1.61 -19.10
CA ALA A 14 -4.66 -0.64 -18.07
C ALA A 14 -4.77 -1.25 -16.65
N GLY A 15 -4.90 -2.58 -16.52
CA GLY A 15 -5.02 -3.27 -15.23
C GLY A 15 -3.71 -3.51 -14.48
N ASN A 16 -2.55 -3.36 -15.12
CA ASN A 16 -1.26 -3.79 -14.53
C ASN A 16 -0.63 -2.76 -13.59
N ALA A 17 -1.02 -1.48 -13.64
CA ALA A 17 -0.36 -0.43 -12.85
C ALA A 17 -0.76 -0.43 -11.35
N LEU A 18 -1.78 -1.18 -10.96
CA LEU A 18 -2.35 -1.18 -9.60
C LEU A 18 -1.91 -2.36 -8.73
N SER A 19 -1.29 -3.40 -9.30
CA SER A 19 -0.98 -4.64 -8.56
C SER A 19 0.13 -4.48 -7.52
N GLY A 20 0.99 -3.47 -7.64
CA GLY A 20 2.18 -3.30 -6.79
C GLY A 20 2.08 -2.29 -5.65
N GLN A 21 0.97 -1.55 -5.50
CA GLN A 21 0.93 -0.42 -4.58
C GLN A 21 0.90 -0.83 -3.10
N CYS A 22 0.08 -1.81 -2.71
CA CYS A 22 -0.01 -2.22 -1.30
C CYS A 22 1.31 -2.81 -0.79
N PRO A 23 1.96 -3.76 -1.50
CA PRO A 23 3.25 -4.31 -1.06
C PRO A 23 4.35 -3.25 -0.96
N SER A 24 4.35 -2.26 -1.87
CA SER A 24 5.31 -1.15 -1.83
C SER A 24 5.14 -0.28 -0.58
N LEU A 25 3.90 0.08 -0.23
CA LEU A 25 3.62 0.88 0.96
C LEU A 25 3.97 0.13 2.26
N VAL A 26 3.67 -1.17 2.33
CA VAL A 26 4.11 -2.02 3.45
C VAL A 26 5.62 -1.99 3.59
N SER A 27 6.36 -2.23 2.50
CA SER A 27 7.82 -2.19 2.51
C SER A 27 8.37 -0.82 2.91
N GLN A 28 7.72 0.28 2.50
CA GLN A 28 8.11 1.63 2.87
C GLN A 28 8.01 1.84 4.39
N ILE A 29 6.89 1.42 4.99
CA ILE A 29 6.69 1.52 6.44
C ILE A 29 7.73 0.68 7.18
N ASP A 30 7.96 -0.56 6.74
CA ASP A 30 8.93 -1.47 7.35
C ASP A 30 10.36 -0.89 7.32
N GLN A 31 10.74 -0.22 6.24
CA GLN A 31 12.04 0.45 6.12
C GLN A 31 12.14 1.68 7.02
N GLN A 32 11.11 2.52 7.07
CA GLN A 32 11.11 3.71 7.90
C GLN A 32 11.11 3.37 9.40
N LEU A 33 10.40 2.32 9.82
CA LEU A 33 10.39 1.84 11.20
C LEU A 33 11.78 1.37 11.68
N GLN A 34 12.67 0.94 10.77
CA GLN A 34 14.03 0.53 11.14
C GLN A 34 14.93 1.70 11.51
N SER A 35 14.65 2.90 11.00
CA SER A 35 15.50 4.08 11.18
C SER A 35 14.86 5.17 12.04
N ALA A 36 13.53 5.19 12.17
CA ALA A 36 12.81 6.20 12.93
C ALA A 36 13.02 6.04 14.45
N GLN A 37 13.19 7.18 15.13
CA GLN A 37 13.21 7.25 16.60
C GLN A 37 11.85 7.73 17.08
N LEU A 38 10.93 6.77 17.25
CA LEU A 38 9.56 7.02 17.67
C LEU A 38 9.39 6.72 19.16
N ASP A 39 8.40 7.35 19.79
CA ASP A 39 7.92 6.86 21.08
C ASP A 39 7.19 5.52 20.90
N SER A 40 7.11 4.75 22.00
CA SER A 40 6.56 3.40 21.99
C SER A 40 5.08 3.34 21.58
N GLU A 41 4.28 4.38 21.84
CA GLU A 41 2.86 4.40 21.49
C GLU A 41 2.71 4.59 19.97
N THR A 42 3.43 5.55 19.42
CA THR A 42 3.43 5.81 17.98
C THR A 42 3.95 4.62 17.19
N GLU A 43 5.07 4.02 17.61
CA GLU A 43 5.63 2.84 16.95
C GLU A 43 4.62 1.67 16.93
N THR A 44 3.93 1.46 18.05
CA THR A 44 2.89 0.42 18.15
C THR A 44 1.74 0.69 17.19
N ARG A 45 1.22 1.92 17.17
CA ARG A 45 0.10 2.29 16.28
C ARG A 45 0.46 2.17 14.79
N VAL A 46 1.66 2.58 14.41
CA VAL A 46 2.14 2.45 13.01
C VAL A 46 2.22 0.96 12.61
N LYS A 47 2.72 0.09 13.49
CA LYS A 47 2.75 -1.38 13.24
C LYS A 47 1.35 -1.97 13.11
N GLU A 48 0.42 -1.59 13.99
CA GLU A 48 -0.98 -2.03 13.91
C GLU A 48 -1.65 -1.63 12.59
N LEU A 49 -1.44 -0.38 12.14
CA LEU A 49 -1.96 0.09 10.86
C LEU A 49 -1.30 -0.65 9.69
N ARG A 50 0.01 -0.89 9.75
CA ARG A 50 0.76 -1.66 8.74
C ARG A 50 0.19 -3.08 8.60
N ASP A 51 0.00 -3.79 9.71
CA ASP A 51 -0.53 -5.15 9.73
C ASP A 51 -2.01 -5.21 9.29
N GLN A 52 -2.82 -4.23 9.71
CA GLN A 52 -4.18 -4.10 9.22
C GLN A 52 -4.21 -3.87 7.70
N GLY A 53 -3.32 -3.02 7.19
CA GLY A 53 -3.16 -2.77 5.76
C GLY A 53 -2.81 -4.03 4.97
N GLU A 54 -1.86 -4.83 5.44
CA GLU A 54 -1.50 -6.11 4.83
C GLU A 54 -2.66 -7.12 4.91
N ALA A 55 -3.35 -7.22 6.04
CA ALA A 55 -4.51 -8.10 6.19
C ALA A 55 -5.64 -7.73 5.22
N LEU A 56 -5.88 -6.44 4.98
CA LEU A 56 -6.86 -5.96 3.98
C LEU A 56 -6.42 -6.34 2.56
N HIS A 57 -5.13 -6.25 2.24
CA HIS A 57 -4.60 -6.71 0.96
C HIS A 57 -4.85 -8.20 0.75
N ASN A 58 -4.54 -9.03 1.75
CA ASN A 58 -4.74 -10.48 1.71
C ASN A 58 -6.23 -10.88 1.57
N GLN A 59 -7.14 -10.01 2.00
CA GLN A 59 -8.59 -10.16 1.80
C GLN A 59 -9.10 -9.65 0.44
N GLY A 60 -8.22 -9.11 -0.43
CA GLY A 60 -8.60 -8.49 -1.70
C GLY A 60 -9.16 -7.07 -1.59
N LYS A 61 -9.15 -6.47 -0.39
CA LYS A 61 -9.65 -5.10 -0.11
C LYS A 61 -8.55 -4.07 -0.38
N HIS A 62 -8.15 -3.93 -1.64
CA HIS A 62 -6.98 -3.14 -2.02
C HIS A 62 -7.13 -1.64 -1.74
N THR A 63 -8.30 -1.06 -2.00
CA THR A 63 -8.52 0.37 -1.75
C THR A 63 -8.43 0.70 -0.27
N GLU A 64 -9.02 -0.15 0.58
CA GLU A 64 -8.96 -0.03 2.03
C GLU A 64 -7.54 -0.26 2.56
N SER A 65 -6.83 -1.24 2.02
CA SER A 65 -5.41 -1.49 2.33
C SER A 65 -4.57 -0.24 2.09
N VAL A 66 -4.63 0.36 0.89
CA VAL A 66 -3.90 1.58 0.56
C VAL A 66 -4.27 2.73 1.50
N LYS A 67 -5.56 2.88 1.83
CA LYS A 67 -6.01 3.94 2.75
C LYS A 67 -5.40 3.79 4.14
N VAL A 68 -5.38 2.58 4.68
CA VAL A 68 -4.81 2.28 6.00
C VAL A 68 -3.29 2.43 5.98
N LEU A 69 -2.61 1.92 4.95
CA LEU A 69 -1.15 2.02 4.82
C LEU A 69 -0.69 3.47 4.68
N LYS A 70 -1.40 4.31 3.92
CA LYS A 70 -1.11 5.74 3.85
C LYS A 70 -1.31 6.46 5.19
N ARG A 71 -2.27 6.01 6.00
CA ARG A 71 -2.42 6.53 7.35
C ARG A 71 -1.23 6.17 8.23
N ALA A 72 -0.73 4.93 8.15
CA ALA A 72 0.48 4.51 8.87
C ALA A 72 1.69 5.38 8.49
N ILE A 73 1.89 5.64 7.19
CA ILE A 73 2.95 6.52 6.69
C ILE A 73 2.80 7.94 7.24
N ASN A 74 1.60 8.52 7.18
CA ASN A 74 1.38 9.87 7.70
C ASN A 74 1.64 9.97 9.22
N GLU A 75 1.25 8.95 9.99
CA GLU A 75 1.52 8.92 11.44
C GLU A 75 3.02 8.75 11.73
N LEU A 76 3.73 7.94 10.95
CA LEU A 76 5.18 7.82 11.03
C LEU A 76 5.88 9.15 10.70
N GLU A 77 5.54 9.77 9.57
CA GLU A 77 6.14 11.04 9.12
C GLU A 77 5.87 12.20 10.07
N ALA A 78 4.72 12.21 10.75
CA ALA A 78 4.39 13.24 11.72
C ALA A 78 5.19 13.13 13.03
N ALA A 79 5.76 11.96 13.31
CA ALA A 79 6.43 11.65 14.57
C ALA A 79 7.95 11.45 14.44
N SER A 80 8.46 11.30 13.21
CA SER A 80 9.89 11.28 12.87
C SER A 80 10.47 12.69 12.72
#